data_AF-A0A524HK34-F1
#
_entry.id   AF-A0A524HK34-F1
#
_cell.length_a   1.000
_cell.length_b   1.000
_cell.length_c   1.000
_cell.angle_alpha   90.00
_cell.angle_beta   90.00
_cell.angle_gamma   90.00
#
_symmetry.space_group_name_H-M   'P 1'
#
loop_
_entity.id
_entity.type
_entity.pdbx_description
1 polymer ?
#
loop_
_entity_poly.entity_id
_entity_poly.type
_entity_poly.pdbx_seq_one_letter_code
_entity_poly.pdbx_strand_id
1 'polypeptide(L)'
;EILSANNYYGLPKDDIFIFQQGTMPNFDLKGKILLSDKDTIACSPDGHGGSLKALYKSGAIADMKKRGVEYISYWQVDNPLINIFDPLFIGLHAMEKAEMSSKALIKTNPLEKVGNFCLADGKVTVIEYSDLPDELAYKKNSDGSLAFELGSIAIHIINTDFVEKLNKGGFSLPLHRAVKKIPCIDPKGDLIEPAEPNGVKLETFVFDALPLASRSIILQTIREEEFAPIKNASGVDSAVTSREMMIADRANWLESAGIKVPRKEDGSPDCVIEIAPSFAIEKEDLKRKADRIPQIKHGDIVYLE
;
A
#
# COMPACT_ATOMS: atom_id res chain seq x y z
N GLU A 1 -16.18 -5.22 14.34
CA GLU A 1 -16.88 -4.25 15.22
C GLU A 1 -16.99 -2.88 14.58
N ILE A 2 -15.87 -2.22 14.23
CA ILE A 2 -15.85 -0.86 13.61
C ILE A 2 -16.82 -0.73 12.43
N LEU A 3 -16.75 -1.64 11.44
CA LEU A 3 -17.66 -1.64 10.28
C LEU A 3 -19.14 -1.71 10.69
N SER A 4 -19.48 -2.62 11.60
CA SER A 4 -20.88 -2.80 12.04
C SER A 4 -21.39 -1.59 12.82
N ALA A 5 -20.55 -0.97 13.65
CA ALA A 5 -20.91 0.23 14.42
C ALA A 5 -21.19 1.45 13.54
N ASN A 6 -20.61 1.49 12.33
CA ASN A 6 -20.78 2.56 11.35
C ASN A 6 -21.72 2.17 10.20
N ASN A 7 -22.60 1.18 10.40
CA ASN A 7 -23.52 0.68 9.36
C ASN A 7 -22.81 0.38 8.02
N TYR A 8 -21.61 -0.20 8.10
CA TYR A 8 -20.76 -0.54 6.96
C TYR A 8 -20.49 0.64 6.01
N TYR A 9 -20.55 1.88 6.52
CA TYR A 9 -20.43 3.10 5.73
C TYR A 9 -21.40 3.15 4.53
N GLY A 10 -22.57 2.53 4.65
CA GLY A 10 -23.61 2.47 3.62
C GLY A 10 -23.44 1.33 2.59
N LEU A 11 -22.38 0.53 2.69
CA LEU A 11 -22.16 -0.62 1.79
C LEU A 11 -23.03 -1.83 2.20
N PRO A 12 -23.52 -2.63 1.24
CA PRO A 12 -24.18 -3.90 1.55
C PRO A 12 -23.22 -4.84 2.27
N LYS A 13 -23.65 -5.39 3.41
CA LYS A 13 -22.84 -6.32 4.21
C LYS A 13 -22.38 -7.53 3.39
N ASP A 14 -23.22 -8.02 2.47
CA ASP A 14 -22.93 -9.18 1.64
C ASP A 14 -21.85 -8.92 0.59
N ASP A 15 -21.47 -7.65 0.36
CA ASP A 15 -20.36 -7.27 -0.52
C ASP A 15 -19.05 -7.03 0.25
N ILE A 16 -19.05 -7.25 1.57
CA ILE A 16 -17.88 -7.09 2.44
C ILE A 16 -17.43 -8.46 2.94
N PHE A 17 -16.30 -8.93 2.41
CA PHE A 17 -15.68 -10.18 2.83
C PHE A 17 -14.51 -9.91 3.78
N ILE A 18 -14.67 -10.20 5.07
CA ILE A 18 -13.60 -10.10 6.07
C ILE A 18 -12.91 -11.46 6.20
N PHE A 19 -11.60 -11.48 6.05
CA PHE A 19 -10.76 -12.67 6.24
C PHE A 19 -9.51 -12.31 7.04
N GLN A 20 -8.87 -13.33 7.61
CA GLN A 20 -7.68 -13.15 8.45
C GLN A 20 -6.47 -13.80 7.78
N GLN A 21 -5.34 -13.09 7.77
CA GLN A 21 -4.07 -13.65 7.33
C GLN A 21 -3.47 -14.62 8.34
N GLY A 22 -2.50 -15.40 7.88
CA GLY A 22 -1.80 -16.35 8.73
C GLY A 22 -0.87 -15.68 9.71
N THR A 23 -0.26 -16.51 10.55
CA THR A 23 0.87 -16.12 11.38
C THR A 23 1.98 -17.15 11.24
N MET A 24 3.20 -16.72 11.53
CA MET A 24 4.39 -17.57 11.59
C MET A 24 4.97 -17.55 13.01
N PRO A 25 5.52 -18.67 13.49
CA PRO A 25 6.31 -18.68 14.71
C PRO A 25 7.51 -17.75 14.59
N ASN A 26 7.86 -17.10 15.70
CA ASN A 26 9.10 -16.36 15.84
C ASN A 26 10.20 -17.28 16.35
N PHE A 27 11.43 -17.03 15.90
CA PHE A 27 12.59 -17.85 16.25
C PHE A 27 13.64 -17.02 17.00
N ASP A 28 14.40 -17.63 17.88
CA ASP A 28 15.65 -17.05 18.37
C ASP A 28 16.71 -17.05 17.25
N LEU A 29 17.84 -16.40 17.49
CA LEU A 29 18.94 -16.34 16.51
C LEU A 29 19.59 -17.71 16.22
N LYS A 30 19.24 -18.76 16.99
CA LYS A 30 19.71 -20.14 16.82
C LYS A 30 18.68 -21.03 16.14
N GLY A 31 17.52 -20.49 15.75
CA GLY A 31 16.44 -21.21 15.08
C GLY A 31 15.49 -21.96 16.01
N LYS A 32 15.49 -21.70 17.33
CA LYS A 32 14.49 -22.24 18.25
C LYS A 32 13.25 -21.38 18.27
N ILE A 33 12.07 -22.00 18.35
CA ILE A 33 10.81 -21.27 18.49
C ILE A 33 10.80 -20.51 19.83
N LEU A 34 10.42 -19.23 19.78
CA LEU A 34 10.21 -18.40 20.95
C LEU A 34 8.80 -18.63 21.52
N LEU A 35 8.69 -18.59 22.84
CA LEU A 35 7.41 -18.63 23.55
C LEU A 35 7.07 -17.21 24.04
N SER A 36 5.82 -16.78 23.89
CA SER A 36 5.31 -15.55 24.50
C SER A 36 4.76 -15.79 25.91
N ASP A 37 4.36 -17.03 26.20
CA ASP A 37 3.97 -17.51 27.53
C ASP A 37 4.26 -19.03 27.62
N LYS A 38 4.13 -19.64 28.81
CA LYS A 38 4.50 -21.03 29.10
C LYS A 38 3.83 -22.07 28.19
N ASP A 39 2.66 -21.76 27.66
CA ASP A 39 1.87 -22.60 26.77
C ASP A 39 1.62 -21.98 25.39
N THR A 40 2.21 -20.81 25.12
CA THR A 40 1.88 -20.00 23.94
C THR A 40 3.12 -19.65 23.15
N ILE A 41 3.12 -20.03 21.86
CA ILE A 41 4.19 -19.67 20.92
C ILE A 41 4.11 -18.18 20.58
N ALA A 42 5.26 -17.51 20.60
CA ALA A 42 5.36 -16.15 20.10
C ALA A 42 5.22 -16.18 18.57
N CYS A 43 4.10 -15.67 18.05
CA CYS A 43 3.84 -15.59 16.62
C CYS A 43 3.84 -14.13 16.13
N SER A 44 4.00 -13.95 14.83
CA SER A 44 3.77 -12.67 14.15
C SER A 44 3.04 -12.90 12.84
N PRO A 45 2.33 -11.89 12.31
CA PRO A 45 1.71 -12.00 10.99
C PRO A 45 2.73 -12.43 9.92
N ASP A 46 2.30 -13.21 8.94
CA ASP A 46 3.16 -13.86 7.95
C ASP A 46 3.60 -12.94 6.77
N GLY A 47 3.63 -11.63 7.02
CA GLY A 47 3.93 -10.58 6.04
C GLY A 47 2.77 -10.28 5.09
N HIS A 48 2.84 -9.16 4.39
CA HIS A 48 1.76 -8.72 3.49
C HIS A 48 1.56 -9.65 2.28
N GLY A 49 2.56 -10.45 1.89
CA GLY A 49 2.41 -11.53 0.91
C GLY A 49 1.45 -12.64 1.37
N GLY A 50 1.35 -12.87 2.68
CA GLY A 50 0.44 -13.84 3.29
C GLY A 50 -1.03 -13.54 3.01
N SER A 51 -1.36 -12.28 2.67
CA SER A 51 -2.70 -11.89 2.23
C SER A 51 -3.17 -12.65 0.98
N LEU A 52 -2.29 -12.97 0.03
CA LEU A 52 -2.64 -13.75 -1.18
C LEU A 52 -3.02 -15.20 -0.83
N LYS A 53 -2.35 -15.77 0.17
CA LYS A 53 -2.67 -17.09 0.72
C LYS A 53 -3.98 -17.07 1.48
N ALA A 54 -4.20 -16.01 2.26
CA ALA A 54 -5.41 -15.82 3.05
C ALA A 54 -6.66 -15.62 2.18
N LEU A 55 -6.55 -14.86 1.10
CA LEU A 55 -7.59 -14.71 0.07
C LEU A 55 -8.02 -16.06 -0.51
N TYR A 56 -7.06 -16.91 -0.86
CA TYR A 56 -7.35 -18.23 -1.39
C TYR A 56 -7.99 -19.15 -0.33
N LYS A 57 -7.36 -19.27 0.84
CA LYS A 57 -7.81 -20.19 1.91
C LYS A 57 -9.15 -19.83 2.51
N SER A 58 -9.49 -18.55 2.59
CA SER A 58 -10.76 -18.07 3.14
C SER A 58 -11.95 -18.34 2.21
N GLY A 59 -11.71 -18.68 0.94
CA GLY A 59 -12.73 -18.80 -0.08
C GLY A 59 -13.08 -17.47 -0.76
N ALA A 60 -12.42 -16.35 -0.42
CA ALA A 60 -12.65 -15.06 -1.05
C ALA A 60 -12.39 -15.11 -2.58
N ILE A 61 -11.34 -15.82 -3.02
CA ILE A 61 -11.09 -16.01 -4.47
C ILE A 61 -12.23 -16.80 -5.14
N ALA A 62 -12.79 -17.81 -4.47
CA ALA A 62 -13.90 -18.59 -5.01
C ALA A 62 -15.19 -17.74 -5.09
N ASP A 63 -15.45 -16.89 -4.09
CA ASP A 63 -16.57 -15.95 -4.09
C ASP A 63 -16.43 -14.89 -5.19
N MET A 64 -15.25 -14.28 -5.33
CA MET A 64 -14.93 -13.34 -6.41
C MET A 64 -15.22 -13.96 -7.78
N LYS A 65 -14.72 -15.17 -8.05
CA LYS A 65 -14.97 -15.89 -9.30
C LYS A 65 -16.44 -16.18 -9.53
N LYS A 66 -17.17 -16.60 -8.49
CA LYS A 66 -18.62 -16.84 -8.56
C LYS A 66 -19.39 -15.57 -8.96
N ARG A 67 -18.91 -14.40 -8.52
CA ARG A 67 -19.47 -13.08 -8.85
C ARG A 67 -18.99 -12.52 -10.20
N GLY A 68 -18.08 -13.20 -10.89
CA GLY A 68 -17.49 -12.72 -12.14
C GLY A 68 -16.41 -11.63 -11.95
N VAL A 69 -15.81 -11.53 -10.76
CA VAL A 69 -14.69 -10.61 -10.51
C VAL A 69 -13.40 -11.21 -11.08
N GLU A 70 -12.80 -10.50 -12.01
CA GLU A 70 -11.56 -10.91 -12.70
C GLU A 70 -10.32 -10.31 -12.03
N TYR A 71 -10.42 -9.06 -11.58
CA TYR A 71 -9.30 -8.25 -11.09
C TYR A 71 -9.51 -7.78 -9.66
N ILE A 72 -8.44 -7.82 -8.87
CA ILE A 72 -8.39 -7.33 -7.49
C ILE A 72 -7.58 -6.03 -7.49
N SER A 73 -8.18 -4.94 -7.02
CA SER A 73 -7.42 -3.75 -6.63
C SER A 73 -6.90 -3.93 -5.20
N TYR A 74 -5.58 -3.92 -5.05
CA TYR A 74 -4.87 -4.14 -3.80
C TYR A 74 -4.07 -2.90 -3.41
N TRP A 75 -4.08 -2.54 -2.13
CA TRP A 75 -3.38 -1.38 -1.58
C TRP A 75 -3.14 -1.56 -0.06
N GLN A 76 -2.25 -0.74 0.51
CA GLN A 76 -1.99 -0.69 1.95
C GLN A 76 -2.85 0.38 2.64
N VAL A 77 -3.42 0.02 3.79
CA VAL A 77 -4.41 0.85 4.51
C VAL A 77 -3.87 2.21 4.98
N ASP A 78 -2.55 2.39 5.03
CA ASP A 78 -1.88 3.57 5.54
C ASP A 78 -1.89 4.77 4.58
N ASN A 79 -2.35 4.61 3.33
CA ASN A 79 -2.39 5.68 2.33
C ASN A 79 -3.81 6.21 2.09
N PRO A 80 -4.18 7.40 2.60
CA PRO A 80 -5.49 8.00 2.42
C PRO A 80 -5.70 8.65 1.04
N LEU A 81 -4.65 8.87 0.24
CA LEU A 81 -4.76 9.39 -1.14
C LEU A 81 -4.98 8.30 -2.20
N ILE A 82 -5.12 7.04 -1.78
CA ILE A 82 -5.26 5.92 -2.69
C ILE A 82 -6.41 6.10 -3.69
N ASN A 83 -6.10 6.04 -4.98
CA ASN A 83 -7.12 5.87 -6.03
C ASN A 83 -7.49 4.38 -6.17
N ILE A 84 -8.50 3.96 -5.39
CA ILE A 84 -8.87 2.54 -5.20
C ILE A 84 -9.32 1.89 -6.52
N PHE A 85 -9.98 2.63 -7.42
CA PHE A 85 -10.56 2.09 -8.66
C PHE A 85 -10.11 2.88 -9.88
N ASP A 86 -8.80 3.09 -10.01
CA ASP A 86 -8.21 3.80 -11.15
C ASP A 86 -8.50 3.10 -12.51
N PRO A 87 -9.37 3.67 -13.36
CA PRO A 87 -9.74 3.04 -14.63
C PRO A 87 -8.58 2.99 -15.63
N LEU A 88 -7.64 3.93 -15.56
CA LEU A 88 -6.44 3.91 -16.41
C LEU A 88 -5.57 2.71 -16.04
N PHE A 89 -5.30 2.51 -14.75
CA PHE A 89 -4.46 1.40 -14.28
C PHE A 89 -5.10 0.04 -14.54
N ILE A 90 -6.39 -0.10 -14.26
CA ILE A 90 -7.17 -1.31 -14.54
C ILE A 90 -7.22 -1.58 -16.05
N GLY A 91 -7.49 -0.55 -16.86
CA GLY A 91 -7.54 -0.66 -18.32
C GLY A 91 -6.22 -1.10 -18.94
N LEU A 92 -5.10 -0.50 -18.52
CA LEU A 92 -3.76 -0.90 -18.95
C LEU A 92 -3.46 -2.36 -18.58
N HIS A 93 -3.77 -2.77 -17.35
CA HIS A 93 -3.59 -4.15 -16.90
C HIS A 93 -4.37 -5.15 -17.77
N ALA A 94 -5.64 -4.85 -18.05
CA ALA A 94 -6.52 -5.68 -18.86
C ALA A 94 -6.08 -5.75 -20.33
N MET A 95 -5.78 -4.60 -20.94
CA MET A 95 -5.34 -4.51 -22.35
C MET A 95 -4.04 -5.27 -22.59
N GLU A 96 -3.11 -5.20 -21.64
CA GLU A 96 -1.85 -5.91 -21.72
C GLU A 96 -1.96 -7.39 -21.35
N LYS A 97 -3.10 -7.83 -20.81
CA LYS A 97 -3.29 -9.20 -20.30
C LYS A 97 -2.23 -9.56 -19.25
N ALA A 98 -1.96 -8.62 -18.35
CA ALA A 98 -1.07 -8.84 -17.22
C ALA A 98 -1.71 -9.79 -16.18
N GLU A 99 -0.88 -10.46 -15.38
CA GLU A 99 -1.34 -11.27 -14.23
C GLU A 99 -1.26 -10.48 -12.92
N MET A 100 -0.28 -9.57 -12.83
CA MET A 100 -0.12 -8.62 -11.73
C MET A 100 0.54 -7.34 -12.25
N SER A 101 -0.02 -6.17 -11.92
CA SER A 101 0.56 -4.87 -12.25
C SER A 101 0.78 -4.05 -10.97
N SER A 102 1.69 -3.07 -11.01
CA SER A 102 1.97 -2.21 -9.85
C SER A 102 2.03 -0.74 -10.24
N LYS A 103 1.68 0.14 -9.30
CA LYS A 103 2.00 1.57 -9.39
C LYS A 103 3.37 1.85 -8.80
N ALA A 104 4.06 2.81 -9.39
CA ALA A 104 5.34 3.31 -8.94
C ALA A 104 5.32 4.84 -8.82
N LEU A 105 6.25 5.37 -8.04
CA LEU A 105 6.62 6.78 -8.02
C LEU A 105 8.08 6.95 -8.39
N ILE A 106 8.42 8.14 -8.86
CA ILE A 106 9.82 8.56 -8.89
C ILE A 106 10.26 8.82 -7.45
N LYS A 107 11.39 8.22 -7.08
CA LYS A 107 12.03 8.45 -5.79
C LYS A 107 12.51 9.90 -5.68
N THR A 108 12.23 10.50 -4.54
CA THR A 108 12.68 11.85 -4.17
C THR A 108 14.18 11.91 -3.91
N ASN A 109 14.78 10.78 -3.51
CA ASN A 109 16.21 10.67 -3.25
C ASN A 109 16.69 9.20 -3.37
N PRO A 110 18.00 8.96 -3.57
CA PRO A 110 18.58 7.62 -3.70
C PRO A 110 18.21 6.64 -2.59
N LEU A 111 18.08 7.12 -1.35
CA LEU A 111 17.88 6.29 -0.15
C LEU A 111 16.45 6.36 0.40
N GLU A 112 15.48 6.79 -0.43
CA GLU A 112 14.07 6.72 -0.04
C GLU A 112 13.69 5.28 0.32
N LYS A 113 13.04 5.09 1.47
CA LYS A 113 12.70 3.77 2.06
C LYS A 113 11.48 3.15 1.38
N VAL A 114 11.66 2.82 0.10
CA VAL A 114 10.68 2.14 -0.76
C VAL A 114 11.37 1.00 -1.50
N GLY A 115 10.63 -0.08 -1.77
CA GLY A 115 11.10 -1.12 -2.67
C GLY A 115 11.36 -0.55 -4.07
N ASN A 116 12.35 -1.09 -4.78
CA ASN A 116 12.83 -0.54 -6.04
C ASN A 116 12.47 -1.50 -7.17
N PHE A 117 11.66 -1.05 -8.13
CA PHE A 117 11.37 -1.85 -9.32
C PHE A 117 12.61 -1.99 -10.19
N CYS A 118 12.87 -3.20 -10.66
CA CYS A 118 13.92 -3.48 -11.62
C CYS A 118 13.56 -4.70 -12.48
N LEU A 119 14.41 -4.97 -13.46
CA LEU A 119 14.42 -6.24 -14.18
C LEU A 119 15.56 -7.09 -13.64
N ALA A 120 15.21 -8.24 -13.05
CA ALA A 120 16.15 -9.27 -12.65
C ALA A 120 15.86 -10.52 -13.51
N ASP A 121 16.86 -11.00 -14.25
CA ASP A 121 16.72 -12.14 -15.18
C ASP A 121 15.52 -12.00 -16.15
N GLY A 122 15.28 -10.79 -16.64
CA GLY A 122 14.18 -10.47 -17.56
C GLY A 122 12.79 -10.40 -16.91
N LYS A 123 12.70 -10.50 -15.58
CA LYS A 123 11.44 -10.45 -14.82
C LYS A 123 11.34 -9.19 -13.99
N VAL A 124 10.15 -8.59 -13.97
CA VAL A 124 9.84 -7.46 -13.09
C VAL A 124 9.94 -7.93 -11.65
N THR A 125 10.82 -7.29 -10.90
CA THR A 125 11.13 -7.62 -9.50
C THR A 125 11.16 -6.34 -8.68
N VAL A 126 10.89 -6.46 -7.39
CA VAL A 126 11.11 -5.38 -6.43
C VAL A 126 12.25 -5.80 -5.51
N ILE A 127 13.29 -4.96 -5.43
CA ILE A 127 14.36 -5.12 -4.46
C ILE A 127 14.04 -4.19 -3.29
N GLU A 128 13.87 -4.75 -2.09
CA GLU A 128 13.63 -3.94 -0.90
C GLU A 128 14.76 -2.97 -0.62
N TYR A 129 14.44 -1.82 -0.03
CA TYR A 129 15.44 -0.77 0.22
C TYR A 129 16.56 -1.26 1.16
N SER A 130 16.27 -2.23 2.04
CA SER A 130 17.26 -2.83 2.94
C SER A 130 18.22 -3.79 2.23
N ASP A 131 17.83 -4.28 1.05
CA ASP A 131 18.58 -5.28 0.29
C ASP A 131 19.26 -4.68 -0.96
N LEU A 132 18.96 -3.41 -1.29
CA LEU A 132 19.62 -2.67 -2.36
C LEU A 132 20.92 -2.03 -1.84
N PRO A 133 22.11 -2.40 -2.35
CA PRO A 133 23.36 -1.76 -1.97
C PRO A 133 23.39 -0.27 -2.30
N ASP A 134 23.99 0.54 -1.41
CA ASP A 134 24.12 1.99 -1.59
C ASP A 134 24.69 2.37 -2.96
N GLU A 135 25.73 1.66 -3.43
CA GLU A 135 26.30 1.89 -4.76
C GLU A 135 25.25 1.85 -5.89
N LEU A 136 24.32 0.89 -5.82
CA LEU A 136 23.22 0.78 -6.77
C LEU A 136 22.13 1.82 -6.52
N ALA A 137 21.83 2.13 -5.26
CA ALA A 137 20.87 3.17 -4.90
C ALA A 137 21.29 4.55 -5.43
N TYR A 138 22.59 4.86 -5.40
CA TYR A 138 23.18 6.10 -5.93
C TYR A 138 23.52 6.05 -7.43
N LYS A 139 23.39 4.88 -8.08
CA LYS A 139 23.73 4.73 -9.49
C LYS A 139 22.85 5.63 -10.35
N LYS A 140 23.48 6.34 -11.29
CA LYS A 140 22.79 7.26 -12.22
C LYS A 140 22.94 6.83 -13.67
N ASN A 141 21.93 7.16 -14.46
CA ASN A 141 22.00 7.10 -15.91
C ASN A 141 22.82 8.28 -16.46
N SER A 142 23.11 8.28 -17.77
CA SER A 142 23.87 9.34 -18.44
C SER A 142 23.21 10.72 -18.38
N ASP A 143 21.89 10.77 -18.22
CA ASP A 143 21.11 12.01 -18.09
C ASP A 143 21.03 12.54 -16.63
N GLY A 144 21.62 11.82 -15.68
CA GLY A 144 21.63 12.19 -14.26
C GLY A 144 20.45 11.65 -13.43
N SER A 145 19.46 11.00 -14.06
CA SER A 145 18.38 10.28 -13.37
C SER A 145 18.94 9.07 -12.59
N LEU A 146 18.22 8.60 -11.56
CA LEU A 146 18.62 7.39 -10.84
C LEU A 146 18.36 6.15 -11.71
N ALA A 147 19.31 5.23 -11.75
CA ALA A 147 19.14 3.97 -12.47
C ALA A 147 18.01 3.11 -11.85
N PHE A 148 17.77 3.27 -10.55
CA PHE A 148 16.66 2.65 -9.81
C PHE A 148 15.77 3.76 -9.23
N GLU A 149 15.08 4.48 -10.11
CA GLU A 149 14.22 5.62 -9.72
C GLU A 149 12.79 5.22 -9.34
N LEU A 150 12.31 4.06 -9.80
CA LEU A 150 10.92 3.64 -9.61
C LEU A 150 10.74 2.96 -8.23
N GLY A 151 10.16 3.71 -7.30
CA GLY A 151 9.76 3.25 -5.98
C GLY A 151 8.39 2.59 -5.97
N SER A 152 8.28 1.41 -5.36
CA SER A 152 7.01 0.72 -5.10
C SER A 152 6.23 1.41 -3.98
N ILE A 153 4.96 1.69 -4.26
CA ILE A 153 3.98 2.21 -3.31
C ILE A 153 2.96 1.16 -2.88
N ALA A 154 3.22 -0.12 -3.17
CA ALA A 154 2.41 -1.27 -2.78
C ALA A 154 0.92 -1.20 -3.21
N ILE A 155 0.67 -0.59 -4.38
CA ILE A 155 -0.64 -0.60 -5.05
C ILE A 155 -0.56 -1.50 -6.27
N HIS A 156 -1.46 -2.47 -6.36
CA HIS A 156 -1.43 -3.52 -7.38
C HIS A 156 -2.81 -3.79 -7.98
N ILE A 157 -2.84 -4.20 -9.25
CA ILE A 157 -3.95 -4.96 -9.82
C ILE A 157 -3.51 -6.40 -9.96
N ILE A 158 -4.32 -7.36 -9.49
CA ILE A 158 -3.96 -8.78 -9.46
C ILE A 158 -5.13 -9.62 -10.01
N ASN A 159 -4.87 -10.54 -10.93
CA ASN A 159 -5.88 -11.47 -11.41
C ASN A 159 -6.29 -12.46 -10.33
N THR A 160 -7.58 -12.75 -10.22
CA THR A 160 -8.09 -13.81 -9.31
C THR A 160 -7.51 -15.18 -9.66
N ASP A 161 -7.37 -15.47 -10.96
CA ASP A 161 -6.69 -16.69 -11.47
C ASP A 161 -5.21 -16.75 -11.09
N PHE A 162 -4.53 -15.62 -11.06
CA PHE A 162 -3.12 -15.56 -10.68
C PHE A 162 -2.94 -15.85 -9.19
N VAL A 163 -3.78 -15.28 -8.32
CA VAL A 163 -3.79 -15.61 -6.89
C VAL A 163 -4.07 -17.10 -6.67
N GLU A 164 -5.01 -17.68 -7.42
CA GLU A 164 -5.30 -19.11 -7.36
C GLU A 164 -4.08 -19.96 -7.78
N LYS A 165 -3.43 -19.62 -8.89
CA LYS A 165 -2.19 -20.27 -9.38
C LYS A 165 -1.07 -20.26 -8.35
N LEU A 166 -0.87 -19.15 -7.64
CA LEU A 166 0.14 -19.02 -6.58
C LEU A 166 -0.07 -19.95 -5.38
N ASN A 167 -1.28 -20.51 -5.23
CA ASN A 167 -1.69 -21.28 -4.05
C ASN A 167 -2.04 -22.76 -4.33
N LYS A 168 -2.50 -23.11 -5.54
CA LYS A 168 -2.99 -24.47 -5.89
C LYS A 168 -1.96 -25.59 -5.66
N GLY A 169 -0.67 -25.32 -5.83
CA GLY A 169 0.42 -26.29 -5.66
C GLY A 169 1.19 -26.18 -4.34
N GLY A 170 0.68 -25.40 -3.39
CA GLY A 170 1.48 -24.87 -2.28
C GLY A 170 1.77 -23.38 -2.50
N PHE A 171 1.92 -22.64 -1.41
CA PHE A 171 2.12 -21.20 -1.50
C PHE A 171 3.52 -20.88 -2.04
N SER A 172 3.59 -20.09 -3.11
CA SER A 172 4.79 -19.96 -3.95
C SER A 172 5.75 -18.83 -3.53
N LEU A 173 5.37 -17.95 -2.60
CA LEU A 173 6.19 -16.80 -2.24
C LEU A 173 7.33 -17.16 -1.27
N PRO A 174 8.53 -16.57 -1.44
CA PRO A 174 9.67 -16.82 -0.58
C PRO A 174 9.47 -16.23 0.82
N LEU A 175 10.15 -16.82 1.80
CA LEU A 175 10.22 -16.29 3.16
C LEU A 175 11.43 -15.37 3.30
N HIS A 176 11.16 -14.17 3.82
CA HIS A 176 12.14 -13.17 4.20
C HIS A 176 12.39 -13.21 5.70
N ARG A 177 13.64 -12.93 6.08
CA ARG A 177 14.09 -12.94 7.48
C ARG A 177 14.22 -11.50 7.98
N ALA A 178 13.47 -11.15 9.03
CA ALA A 178 13.58 -9.87 9.72
C ALA A 178 14.07 -10.06 11.16
N VAL A 179 15.21 -9.47 11.51
CA VAL A 179 15.75 -9.48 12.88
C VAL A 179 15.08 -8.39 13.70
N LYS A 180 14.42 -8.76 14.80
CA LYS A 180 13.60 -7.85 15.61
C LYS A 180 13.79 -8.10 17.10
N LYS A 181 13.35 -7.12 17.90
CA LYS A 181 13.10 -7.26 19.34
C LYS A 181 11.76 -7.97 19.49
N ILE A 182 11.76 -9.17 20.05
CA ILE A 182 10.59 -10.03 20.18
C ILE A 182 10.40 -10.34 21.67
N PRO A 183 9.34 -9.80 22.30
CA PRO A 183 8.97 -10.18 23.65
C PRO A 183 8.76 -11.69 23.75
N CYS A 184 9.36 -12.31 24.76
CA CYS A 184 9.31 -13.76 24.96
C CYS A 184 9.50 -14.12 26.43
N ILE A 185 9.36 -15.40 26.79
CA ILE A 185 9.72 -15.89 28.12
C ILE A 185 11.08 -16.60 28.12
N ASP A 186 11.75 -16.56 29.27
CA ASP A 186 12.96 -17.33 29.53
C ASP A 186 12.64 -18.81 29.90
N PRO A 187 13.65 -19.68 30.08
CA PRO A 187 13.42 -21.07 30.49
C PRO A 187 12.75 -21.27 31.86
N LYS A 188 12.72 -20.26 32.72
CA LYS A 188 11.99 -20.27 34.00
C LYS A 188 10.53 -19.82 33.83
N GLY A 189 10.20 -19.24 32.69
CA GLY A 189 8.89 -18.69 32.36
C GLY A 189 8.73 -17.23 32.77
N ASP A 190 9.82 -16.50 32.98
CA ASP A 190 9.80 -15.08 33.28
C ASP A 190 9.80 -14.26 31.97
N LEU A 191 8.98 -13.20 31.89
CA LEU A 191 8.87 -12.35 30.71
C LEU A 191 10.17 -11.57 30.45
N ILE A 192 10.61 -11.58 29.20
CA ILE A 192 11.74 -10.81 28.68
C ILE A 192 11.22 -9.79 27.68
N GLU A 193 11.50 -8.52 27.97
CA GLU A 193 11.41 -7.41 27.02
C GLU A 193 12.83 -7.05 26.57
N PRO A 194 13.25 -7.50 25.37
CA PRO A 194 14.66 -7.45 24.98
C PRO A 194 15.10 -6.03 24.61
N ALA A 195 16.23 -5.59 25.18
CA ALA A 195 16.82 -4.28 24.87
C ALA A 195 17.44 -4.23 23.46
N GLU A 196 17.92 -5.37 22.94
CA GLU A 196 18.50 -5.53 21.60
C GLU A 196 17.78 -6.63 20.82
N PRO A 197 17.84 -6.65 19.47
CA PRO A 197 17.18 -7.69 18.69
C PRO A 197 17.62 -9.11 19.10
N ASN A 198 16.66 -9.92 19.52
CA ASN A 198 16.87 -11.26 20.07
C ASN A 198 16.28 -12.38 19.20
N GLY A 199 15.49 -12.03 18.17
CA GLY A 199 14.78 -13.03 17.38
C GLY A 199 14.58 -12.65 15.92
N VAL A 200 14.04 -13.61 15.18
CA VAL A 200 13.77 -13.59 13.76
C VAL A 200 12.26 -13.76 13.55
N LYS A 201 11.68 -12.83 12.79
CA LYS A 201 10.36 -12.97 12.18
C LYS A 201 10.52 -13.43 10.74
N LEU A 202 9.60 -14.28 10.28
CA LEU A 202 9.54 -14.73 8.89
C LEU A 202 8.30 -14.12 8.22
N GLU A 203 8.52 -13.45 7.10
CA GLU A 203 7.49 -12.70 6.39
C GLU A 203 7.54 -13.05 4.90
N THR A 204 6.40 -12.99 4.22
CA THR A 204 6.34 -13.01 2.75
C THR A 204 5.93 -11.63 2.26
N PHE A 205 6.44 -11.22 1.09
CA PHE A 205 6.12 -9.91 0.53
C PHE A 205 5.26 -10.05 -0.73
N VAL A 206 4.17 -9.28 -0.81
CA VAL A 206 3.20 -9.35 -1.92
C VAL A 206 3.85 -9.11 -3.29
N PHE A 207 4.86 -8.24 -3.36
CA PHE A 207 5.56 -7.93 -4.60
C PHE A 207 6.46 -9.07 -5.10
N ASP A 208 6.77 -10.08 -4.27
CA ASP A 208 7.47 -11.29 -4.74
C ASP A 208 6.61 -12.13 -5.69
N ALA A 209 5.32 -11.82 -5.80
CA ALA A 209 4.46 -12.39 -6.81
C ALA A 209 4.78 -11.83 -8.23
N LEU A 210 5.32 -10.63 -8.37
CA LEU A 210 5.63 -10.01 -9.68
C LEU A 210 6.52 -10.87 -10.58
N PRO A 211 7.64 -11.45 -10.12
CA PRO A 211 8.48 -12.31 -10.97
C PRO A 211 7.83 -13.68 -11.31
N LEU A 212 6.70 -14.02 -10.68
CA LEU A 212 5.91 -15.23 -10.98
C LEU A 212 4.80 -14.97 -11.99
N ALA A 213 4.46 -13.70 -12.24
CA ALA A 213 3.53 -13.29 -13.28
C ALA A 213 4.14 -13.50 -14.67
N SER A 214 3.36 -14.00 -15.62
CA SER A 214 3.79 -14.11 -17.02
C SER A 214 3.98 -12.75 -17.69
N ARG A 215 3.26 -11.73 -17.20
CA ARG A 215 3.36 -10.35 -17.64
C ARG A 215 2.95 -9.42 -16.51
N SER A 216 3.70 -8.33 -16.39
CA SER A 216 3.47 -7.28 -15.40
C SER A 216 3.63 -5.91 -16.03
N ILE A 217 2.81 -4.95 -15.60
CA ILE A 217 2.94 -3.54 -16.00
C ILE A 217 3.28 -2.71 -14.78
N ILE A 218 4.19 -1.76 -14.95
CA ILE A 218 4.50 -0.74 -13.95
C ILE A 218 3.96 0.60 -14.46
N LEU A 219 2.98 1.16 -13.74
CA LEU A 219 2.45 2.49 -14.03
C LEU A 219 3.13 3.51 -13.12
N GLN A 220 3.94 4.39 -13.70
CA GLN A 220 4.43 5.56 -12.98
C GLN A 220 3.27 6.51 -12.71
N THR A 221 3.16 6.98 -11.47
CA THR A 221 2.10 7.87 -11.00
C THR A 221 2.66 9.18 -10.42
N ILE A 222 1.77 10.11 -10.10
CA ILE A 222 2.09 11.41 -9.51
C ILE A 222 1.98 11.28 -8.00
N ARG A 223 3.06 11.61 -7.27
CA ARG A 223 3.14 11.39 -5.82
C ARG A 223 2.07 12.15 -5.07
N GLU A 224 1.88 13.40 -5.46
CA GLU A 224 0.97 14.35 -4.83
C GLU A 224 -0.50 13.94 -5.00
N GLU A 225 -0.82 13.12 -6.00
CA GLU A 225 -2.19 12.63 -6.27
C GLU A 225 -2.45 11.25 -5.64
N GLU A 226 -1.42 10.44 -5.39
CA GLU A 226 -1.60 9.00 -5.14
C GLU A 226 -0.94 8.50 -3.84
N PHE A 227 -0.08 9.28 -3.16
CA PHE A 227 0.75 8.72 -2.09
C PHE A 227 1.01 9.67 -0.92
N ALA A 228 0.24 9.49 0.16
CA ALA A 228 0.38 10.22 1.42
C ALA A 228 0.39 9.28 2.64
N PRO A 229 1.33 8.33 2.74
CA PRO A 229 1.28 7.26 3.74
C PRO A 229 1.39 7.78 5.18
N ILE A 230 0.77 7.07 6.12
CA ILE A 230 0.86 7.34 7.56
C ILE A 230 1.65 6.21 8.23
N LYS A 231 2.95 6.45 8.43
CA LYS A 231 3.92 5.50 9.01
C LYS A 231 4.49 5.95 10.35
N ASN A 232 4.51 7.26 10.60
CA ASN A 232 5.16 7.87 11.76
C ASN A 232 4.15 8.64 12.62
N ALA A 233 4.41 8.71 13.93
CA ALA A 233 3.57 9.47 14.86
C ALA A 233 3.64 10.99 14.61
N SER A 234 4.75 11.49 14.07
CA SER A 234 4.98 12.89 13.73
C SER A 234 6.03 13.02 12.62
N GLY A 235 6.10 14.20 11.99
CA GLY A 235 7.05 14.47 10.90
C GLY A 235 6.58 13.90 9.56
N VAL A 236 7.55 13.58 8.68
CA VAL A 236 7.28 12.98 7.36
C VAL A 236 6.48 11.68 7.52
N ASP A 237 5.53 11.43 6.61
CA ASP A 237 4.63 10.28 6.63
C ASP A 237 3.84 10.16 7.95
N SER A 238 3.34 11.29 8.48
CA SER A 238 2.45 11.33 9.64
C SER A 238 1.04 11.78 9.27
N ALA A 239 0.08 11.61 10.18
CA ALA A 239 -1.29 12.07 9.97
C ALA A 239 -1.38 13.58 9.64
N VAL A 240 -0.45 14.39 10.16
CA VAL A 240 -0.37 15.83 9.85
C VAL A 240 0.01 16.05 8.40
N THR A 241 1.12 15.45 7.94
CA THR A 241 1.58 15.61 6.56
C THR A 241 0.59 15.00 5.56
N SER A 242 -0.03 13.87 5.89
CA SER A 242 -1.04 13.26 5.02
C SER A 242 -2.26 14.15 4.87
N ARG A 243 -2.73 14.79 5.95
CA ARG A 243 -3.83 15.77 5.90
C ARG A 243 -3.49 16.98 5.02
N GLU A 244 -2.27 17.51 5.16
CA GLU A 244 -1.79 18.62 4.33
C GLU A 244 -1.76 18.25 2.84
N MET A 245 -1.28 17.05 2.51
CA MET A 245 -1.26 16.52 1.14
C MET A 245 -2.68 16.32 0.58
N MET A 246 -3.61 15.79 1.38
CA MET A 246 -5.02 15.67 0.97
C MET A 246 -5.66 17.03 0.67
N ILE A 247 -5.42 18.04 1.52
CA ILE A 247 -5.92 19.40 1.28
C ILE A 247 -5.32 19.99 0.00
N ALA A 248 -4.01 19.79 -0.22
CA ALA A 248 -3.33 20.24 -1.42
C ALA A 248 -3.89 19.57 -2.69
N ASP A 249 -4.13 18.26 -2.68
CA ASP A 249 -4.73 17.55 -3.82
C ASP A 249 -6.15 18.06 -4.13
N ARG A 250 -6.98 18.25 -3.09
CA ARG A 250 -8.34 18.79 -3.26
C ARG A 250 -8.33 20.25 -3.76
N ALA A 251 -7.38 21.06 -3.33
CA ALA A 251 -7.16 22.40 -3.89
C ALA A 251 -6.80 22.34 -5.39
N ASN A 252 -5.91 21.43 -5.78
CA ASN A 252 -5.53 21.26 -7.18
C ASN A 252 -6.71 20.78 -8.05
N TRP A 253 -7.57 19.92 -7.51
CA TRP A 253 -8.80 19.51 -8.20
C TRP A 253 -9.72 20.71 -8.47
N LEU A 254 -9.96 21.56 -7.47
CA LEU A 254 -10.78 22.76 -7.62
C LEU A 254 -10.20 23.74 -8.65
N GLU A 255 -8.89 23.98 -8.59
CA GLU A 255 -8.20 24.85 -9.55
C GLU A 255 -8.27 24.29 -10.98
N SER A 256 -8.20 22.97 -11.16
CA SER A 256 -8.38 22.32 -12.47
C SER A 256 -9.80 22.50 -13.04
N ALA A 257 -10.78 22.80 -12.18
CA ALA A 257 -12.14 23.15 -12.54
C ALA A 257 -12.35 24.67 -12.71
N GLY A 258 -11.30 25.49 -12.58
CA GLY A 258 -11.36 26.94 -12.70
C GLY A 258 -11.78 27.66 -11.42
N ILE A 259 -11.90 26.96 -10.30
CA ILE A 259 -12.21 27.57 -8.99
C ILE A 259 -10.92 28.09 -8.37
N LYS A 260 -10.91 29.38 -7.99
CA LYS A 260 -9.73 29.99 -7.36
C LYS A 260 -9.64 29.55 -5.89
N VAL A 261 -8.50 28.96 -5.51
CA VAL A 261 -8.17 28.62 -4.13
C VAL A 261 -7.15 29.63 -3.57
N PRO A 262 -7.36 30.19 -2.37
CA PRO A 262 -6.36 31.05 -1.72
C PRO A 262 -5.13 30.22 -1.33
N ARG A 263 -3.94 30.76 -1.60
CA ARG A 263 -2.64 30.12 -1.33
C ARG A 263 -1.79 31.02 -0.42
N LYS A 264 -0.93 30.40 0.38
CA LYS A 264 0.13 31.07 1.16
C LYS A 264 1.32 31.42 0.27
N GLU A 265 2.31 32.11 0.82
CA GLU A 265 3.54 32.49 0.09
C GLU A 265 4.34 31.26 -0.40
N ASP A 266 4.26 30.14 0.31
CA ASP A 266 4.91 28.88 -0.06
C ASP A 266 4.13 28.04 -1.10
N GLY A 267 2.98 28.55 -1.58
CA GLY A 267 2.11 27.85 -2.53
C GLY A 267 1.18 26.81 -1.92
N SER A 268 1.25 26.55 -0.61
CA SER A 268 0.29 25.69 0.07
C SER A 268 -1.09 26.36 0.17
N PRO A 269 -2.20 25.60 0.23
CA PRO A 269 -3.53 26.18 0.45
C PRO A 269 -3.60 26.95 1.76
N ASP A 270 -4.16 28.17 1.71
CA ASP A 270 -4.46 28.98 2.89
C ASP A 270 -5.91 28.80 3.35
N CYS A 271 -6.36 27.55 3.33
CA CYS A 271 -7.69 27.10 3.72
C CYS A 271 -7.66 25.58 3.95
N VAL A 272 -8.70 25.04 4.58
CA VAL A 272 -8.92 23.60 4.70
C VAL A 272 -9.99 23.20 3.70
N ILE A 273 -9.67 22.27 2.81
CA ILE A 273 -10.60 21.77 1.79
C ILE A 273 -10.71 20.26 1.92
N GLU A 274 -11.93 19.78 1.99
CA GLU A 274 -12.26 18.36 1.92
C GLU A 274 -13.44 18.17 0.96
N ILE A 275 -13.34 17.16 0.10
CA ILE A 275 -14.37 16.81 -0.89
C ILE A 275 -14.74 15.36 -0.64
N ALA A 276 -15.99 15.13 -0.24
CA ALA A 276 -16.50 13.80 -0.03
C ALA A 276 -16.62 13.05 -1.37
N PRO A 277 -16.39 11.72 -1.40
CA PRO A 277 -16.65 10.91 -2.58
C PRO A 277 -18.09 10.99 -3.11
N SER A 278 -19.07 11.36 -2.28
CA SER A 278 -20.45 11.64 -2.70
C SER A 278 -20.55 12.89 -3.58
N PHE A 279 -19.66 13.87 -3.38
CA PHE A 279 -19.60 15.09 -4.15
C PHE A 279 -18.73 14.93 -5.40
N ALA A 280 -17.58 14.30 -5.33
CA ALA A 280 -16.74 14.02 -6.49
C ALA A 280 -15.82 12.82 -6.22
N ILE A 281 -15.71 11.92 -7.19
CA ILE A 281 -14.81 10.77 -7.13
C ILE A 281 -13.54 11.05 -7.97
N GLU A 282 -13.66 11.93 -8.96
CA GLU A 282 -12.55 12.38 -9.81
C GLU A 282 -12.59 13.91 -10.02
N LYS A 283 -11.45 14.52 -10.37
CA LYS A 283 -11.35 15.99 -10.54
C LYS A 283 -12.28 16.52 -11.64
N GLU A 284 -12.57 15.70 -12.65
CA GLU A 284 -13.47 16.03 -13.75
C GLU A 284 -14.93 16.23 -13.30
N ASP A 285 -15.35 15.61 -12.19
CA ASP A 285 -16.70 15.79 -11.63
C ASP A 285 -16.96 17.24 -11.20
N LEU A 286 -15.92 17.93 -10.72
CA LEU A 286 -16.03 19.29 -10.19
C LEU A 286 -16.40 20.31 -11.27
N LYS A 287 -15.97 20.10 -12.51
CA LYS A 287 -16.32 20.98 -13.63
C LYS A 287 -17.82 21.06 -13.85
N ARG A 288 -18.54 19.94 -13.62
CA ARG A 288 -20.00 19.86 -13.77
C ARG A 288 -20.76 20.38 -12.55
N LYS A 289 -20.06 20.63 -11.44
CA LYS A 289 -20.61 21.07 -10.16
C LYS A 289 -20.08 22.43 -9.73
N ALA A 290 -19.43 23.18 -10.63
CA ALA A 290 -18.80 24.46 -10.32
C ALA A 290 -19.77 25.48 -9.72
N ASP A 291 -21.04 25.43 -10.12
CA ASP A 291 -22.14 26.24 -9.58
C ASP A 291 -22.52 25.90 -8.13
N ARG A 292 -22.16 24.71 -7.66
CA ARG A 292 -22.39 24.23 -6.28
C ARG A 292 -21.18 24.47 -5.37
N ILE A 293 -20.07 24.98 -5.90
CA ILE A 293 -18.84 25.23 -5.15
C ILE A 293 -18.82 26.69 -4.68
N PRO A 294 -18.74 26.97 -3.37
CA PRO A 294 -18.70 28.34 -2.87
C PRO A 294 -17.37 29.01 -3.24
N GLN A 295 -17.36 30.33 -3.25
CA GLN A 295 -16.11 31.08 -3.28
C GLN A 295 -15.31 30.79 -2.01
N ILE A 296 -14.03 30.43 -2.17
CA ILE A 296 -13.12 30.07 -1.07
C ILE A 296 -12.24 31.28 -0.73
N LYS A 297 -12.13 31.58 0.56
CA LYS A 297 -11.36 32.70 1.13
C LYS A 297 -10.29 32.20 2.11
N HIS A 298 -9.34 33.09 2.41
CA HIS A 298 -8.26 32.81 3.35
C HIS A 298 -8.81 32.38 4.72
N GLY A 299 -8.30 31.27 5.24
CA GLY A 299 -8.69 30.68 6.51
C GLY A 299 -10.00 29.88 6.49
N ASP A 300 -10.67 29.75 5.35
CA ASP A 300 -11.93 28.99 5.27
C ASP A 300 -11.73 27.50 5.56
N ILE A 301 -12.78 26.86 6.10
CA ILE A 301 -12.91 25.41 6.19
C ILE A 301 -14.08 25.02 5.29
N VAL A 302 -13.78 24.34 4.19
CA VAL A 302 -14.74 23.97 3.15
C VAL A 302 -14.87 22.46 3.09
N TYR A 303 -16.10 21.98 3.31
CA TYR A 303 -16.48 20.59 3.11
C TYR A 303 -17.54 20.52 2.02
N LEU A 304 -17.27 19.74 0.97
CA LEU A 304 -18.19 19.54 -0.16
C LEU A 304 -18.74 18.11 -0.12
N GLU A 305 -20.06 17.95 0.04
CA GLU A 305 -20.77 16.67 0.11
C GLU A 305 -21.98 16.54 -0.83
#